data_AF-A0A955G4R5-F1
#
_entry.id   AF-A0A955G4R5-F1
#
_cell.length_a   1.000
_cell.length_b   1.000
_cell.length_c   1.000
_cell.angle_alpha   90.00
_cell.angle_beta   90.00
_cell.angle_gamma   90.00
#
_symmetry.space_group_name_H-M   'P 1'
#
loop_
_entity.id
_entity.type
_entity.pdbx_description
1 polymer ?
#
loop_
_entity_poly.entity_id
_entity_poly.type
_entity_poly.pdbx_seq_one_letter_code
_entity_poly.pdbx_strand_id
1 'polypeptide(L)'
;MTKTVISKATITKHVNNALANGLKFEEAMVLAAASVCYAAVAYNDVTPVNKLRDGTTGMARVNTLTSWLVAMGPFNVQKNEKGSESPDRIVFNAKKAKAIAAEGDLSDYVNKLRAEPFHKWKPEPEWKGFDFNEQLAKLVDRAER
;
A
#
# COMPACT_ATOMS: atom_id res chain seq x y z
N MET A 1 3.62 -0.86 40.38
CA MET A 1 2.76 0.32 40.15
C MET A 1 3.60 1.42 39.51
N THR A 2 3.52 1.60 38.20
CA THR A 2 4.15 2.72 37.51
C THR A 2 3.41 3.99 37.91
N LYS A 3 4.01 4.85 38.74
CA LYS A 3 3.44 6.15 39.09
C LYS A 3 3.31 6.98 37.81
N THR A 4 2.08 7.20 37.37
CA THR A 4 1.81 8.09 36.23
C THR A 4 1.99 9.54 36.68
N VAL A 5 3.23 10.05 36.57
CA VAL A 5 3.50 11.48 36.73
C VAL A 5 3.20 12.17 35.40
N ILE A 6 1.93 12.54 35.22
CA ILE A 6 1.44 13.21 34.02
C ILE A 6 1.64 14.73 34.19
N SER A 7 2.88 15.19 34.08
CA SER A 7 3.11 16.64 33.91
C SER A 7 2.86 17.02 32.44
N LYS A 8 2.44 18.27 32.18
CA LYS A 8 2.29 18.80 30.81
C LYS A 8 3.57 18.60 29.98
N ALA A 9 4.74 18.78 30.61
CA ALA A 9 6.03 18.55 29.98
C ALA A 9 6.26 17.06 29.63
N THR A 10 5.90 16.14 30.53
CA THR A 10 5.99 14.69 30.29
C THR A 10 5.06 14.26 29.16
N ILE A 11 3.81 14.73 29.14
CA ILE A 11 2.86 14.47 28.03
C ILE A 11 3.43 14.97 26.72
N THR A 12 3.87 16.23 26.67
CA THR A 12 4.40 16.86 25.45
C THR A 12 5.62 16.07 24.92
N LYS A 13 6.51 15.65 25.80
CA LYS A 13 7.66 14.79 25.45
C LYS A 13 7.20 13.46 24.87
N HIS A 14 6.22 12.79 25.47
CA HIS A 14 5.70 11.52 24.95
C HIS A 14 5.03 11.68 23.58
N VAL A 15 4.24 12.74 23.38
CA VAL A 15 3.62 13.06 22.09
C VAL A 15 4.69 13.30 21.03
N ASN A 16 5.69 14.14 21.31
CA ASN A 16 6.76 14.43 20.36
C ASN A 16 7.57 13.18 20.01
N ASN A 17 7.86 12.32 20.98
CA ASN A 17 8.53 11.04 20.74
C ASN A 17 7.69 10.10 19.88
N ALA A 18 6.38 10.02 20.13
CA ALA A 18 5.47 9.21 19.32
C ALA A 18 5.42 9.70 17.87
N LEU A 19 5.33 11.02 17.65
CA LEU A 19 5.34 11.62 16.31
C LEU A 19 6.68 11.36 15.59
N ALA A 20 7.81 11.59 16.24
CA ALA A 20 9.13 11.36 15.66
C ALA A 20 9.36 9.89 15.28
N ASN A 21 8.89 8.96 16.11
CA ASN A 21 8.96 7.53 15.82
C ASN A 21 8.03 7.14 14.66
N GLY A 22 6.84 7.76 14.58
CA GLY A 22 5.91 7.57 13.46
C GLY A 22 6.52 7.95 12.11
N LEU A 23 7.19 9.12 12.05
CA LEU A 23 7.87 9.59 10.83
C LEU A 23 8.99 8.64 10.39
N LYS A 24 9.85 8.20 11.33
CA LYS A 24 10.92 7.23 11.04
C LYS A 24 10.37 5.90 10.53
N PHE A 25 9.27 5.43 11.11
CA PHE A 25 8.61 4.21 10.68
C PHE A 25 8.06 4.35 9.25
N GLU A 26 7.47 5.50 8.92
CA GLU A 26 6.96 5.78 7.59
C GLU A 26 8.08 5.84 6.54
N GLU A 27 9.20 6.50 6.84
CA GLU A 27 10.38 6.50 5.97
C GLU A 27 10.94 5.09 5.75
N ALA A 28 11.03 4.29 6.82
CA ALA A 28 11.49 2.90 6.73
C ALA A 28 10.54 2.04 5.88
N MET A 29 9.23 2.25 6.00
CA MET A 29 8.22 1.56 5.19
C MET A 29 8.31 1.93 3.71
N VAL A 30 8.53 3.21 3.39
CA VAL A 30 8.73 3.66 2.00
C VAL A 30 9.99 3.05 1.41
N LEU A 31 11.08 3.03 2.16
CA LEU A 31 12.33 2.40 1.72
C LEU A 31 12.16 0.89 1.51
N ALA A 32 11.45 0.21 2.41
CA ALA A 32 11.14 -1.22 2.25
C ALA A 32 10.30 -1.45 0.99
N ALA A 33 9.27 -0.64 0.75
CA ALA A 33 8.42 -0.73 -0.44
C ALA A 33 9.20 -0.49 -1.74
N ALA A 34 10.10 0.50 -1.77
CA ALA A 34 10.97 0.73 -2.91
C ALA A 34 11.99 -0.42 -3.12
N SER A 35 12.52 -0.96 -2.02
CA SER A 35 13.50 -2.06 -2.07
C SER A 35 12.88 -3.36 -2.59
N VAL A 36 11.62 -3.67 -2.27
CA VAL A 36 10.95 -4.85 -2.84
C VAL A 36 10.69 -4.69 -4.33
N CYS A 37 10.42 -3.48 -4.83
CA CYS A 37 10.35 -3.21 -6.27
C CYS A 37 11.71 -3.42 -6.94
N TYR A 38 12.79 -2.88 -6.37
CA TYR A 38 14.15 -3.10 -6.86
C TYR A 38 14.48 -4.60 -6.91
N ALA A 39 14.26 -5.32 -5.80
CA ALA A 39 14.58 -6.74 -5.71
C ALA A 39 13.80 -7.58 -6.72
N ALA A 40 12.54 -7.24 -6.98
CA ALA A 40 11.75 -7.90 -8.00
C ALA A 40 12.32 -7.69 -9.41
N VAL A 41 12.79 -6.48 -9.75
CA VAL A 41 13.40 -6.24 -11.07
C VAL A 41 14.79 -6.87 -11.17
N ALA A 42 15.64 -6.70 -10.16
CA ALA A 42 17.04 -7.14 -10.19
C ALA A 42 17.20 -8.66 -10.01
N TYR A 43 16.37 -9.28 -9.18
CA TYR A 43 16.54 -10.68 -8.76
C TYR A 43 15.36 -11.58 -9.11
N ASN A 44 14.29 -11.03 -9.73
CA ASN A 44 13.07 -11.78 -10.04
C ASN A 44 12.43 -12.45 -8.79
N ASP A 45 12.58 -11.81 -7.62
CA ASP A 45 12.04 -12.32 -6.35
C ASP A 45 10.83 -11.49 -5.87
N VAL A 46 9.68 -12.16 -5.73
CA VAL A 46 8.42 -11.58 -5.25
C VAL A 46 8.04 -12.03 -3.84
N THR A 47 8.90 -12.81 -3.19
CA THR A 47 8.70 -13.23 -1.80
C THR A 47 8.69 -12.03 -0.84
N PRO A 48 9.61 -11.05 -0.96
CA PRO A 48 9.65 -9.91 -0.05
C PRO A 48 8.40 -9.03 -0.14
N VAL A 49 7.82 -8.88 -1.34
CA VAL A 49 6.65 -8.01 -1.54
C VAL A 49 5.40 -8.56 -0.87
N ASN A 50 5.18 -9.88 -0.93
CA ASN A 50 4.04 -10.50 -0.24
C ASN A 50 4.23 -10.44 1.29
N LYS A 51 5.46 -10.65 1.80
CA LYS A 51 5.76 -10.45 3.23
C LYS A 51 5.51 -9.02 3.70
N LEU A 52 5.88 -8.02 2.90
CA LEU A 52 5.64 -6.61 3.22
C LEU A 52 4.13 -6.31 3.26
N ARG A 53 3.38 -6.83 2.29
CA ARG A 53 1.92 -6.68 2.24
C ARG A 53 1.25 -7.30 3.46
N ASP A 54 1.58 -8.55 3.78
CA ASP A 54 0.95 -9.30 4.87
C ASP A 54 1.35 -8.74 6.25
N GLY A 55 2.55 -8.16 6.37
CA GLY A 55 3.01 -7.46 7.57
C GLY A 55 2.42 -6.05 7.74
N THR A 56 1.76 -5.51 6.71
CA THR A 56 1.16 -4.17 6.77
C THR A 56 -0.20 -4.24 7.46
N THR A 57 -0.36 -3.46 8.53
CA THR A 57 -1.63 -3.40 9.27
C THR A 57 -2.60 -2.38 8.67
N GLY A 58 -3.89 -2.71 8.73
CA GLY A 58 -4.98 -1.85 8.27
C GLY A 58 -5.30 -2.04 6.78
N MET A 59 -6.53 -2.45 6.49
CA MET A 59 -6.98 -2.77 5.13
C MET A 59 -6.80 -1.61 4.15
N ALA A 60 -7.07 -0.37 4.58
CA ALA A 60 -6.87 0.80 3.76
C ALA A 60 -5.39 0.95 3.32
N ARG A 61 -4.45 0.78 4.26
CA ARG A 61 -3.02 0.88 3.99
C ARG A 61 -2.53 -0.26 3.10
N VAL A 62 -3.00 -1.48 3.34
CA VAL A 62 -2.73 -2.65 2.49
C VAL A 62 -3.21 -2.40 1.06
N ASN A 63 -4.41 -1.87 0.88
CA ASN A 63 -4.98 -1.56 -0.43
C ASN A 63 -4.19 -0.46 -1.13
N THR A 64 -3.86 0.63 -0.43
CA THR A 64 -3.03 1.71 -0.98
C THR A 64 -1.66 1.19 -1.39
N LEU A 65 -0.97 0.44 -0.53
CA LEU A 65 0.31 -0.19 -0.84
C LEU A 65 0.21 -1.13 -2.04
N THR A 66 -0.81 -1.98 -2.09
CA THR A 66 -1.03 -2.92 -3.20
C THR A 66 -1.25 -2.17 -4.51
N SER A 67 -2.10 -1.13 -4.51
CA SER A 67 -2.36 -0.31 -5.69
C SER A 67 -1.10 0.42 -6.18
N TRP A 68 -0.30 0.94 -5.25
CA TRP A 68 0.96 1.61 -5.55
C TRP A 68 2.00 0.64 -6.12
N LEU A 69 2.13 -0.56 -5.54
CA LEU A 69 3.01 -1.62 -6.05
C LEU A 69 2.61 -2.06 -7.46
N VAL A 70 1.31 -2.16 -7.76
CA VAL A 70 0.84 -2.50 -9.11
C VAL A 70 1.08 -1.36 -10.10
N ALA A 71 0.91 -0.10 -9.67
CA ALA A 71 1.08 1.05 -10.54
C ALA A 71 2.56 1.32 -10.86
N MET A 72 3.41 1.36 -9.83
CA MET A 72 4.80 1.79 -9.93
C MET A 72 5.80 0.63 -10.04
N GLY A 73 5.40 -0.56 -9.61
CA GLY A 73 6.26 -1.75 -9.50
C GLY A 73 6.10 -2.75 -10.65
N PRO A 74 7.00 -3.75 -10.74
CA PRO A 74 6.93 -4.84 -11.70
C PRO A 74 5.90 -5.91 -11.31
N PHE A 75 4.71 -5.50 -10.87
CA PHE A 75 3.75 -6.39 -10.21
C PHE A 75 2.35 -6.36 -10.85
N ASN A 76 1.64 -7.47 -10.65
CA ASN A 76 0.20 -7.60 -10.85
C ASN A 76 -0.43 -8.22 -9.59
N VAL A 77 -1.74 -8.09 -9.45
CA VAL A 77 -2.51 -8.80 -8.43
C VAL A 77 -3.17 -10.02 -9.05
N GLN A 78 -2.88 -11.19 -8.50
CA GLN A 78 -3.66 -12.38 -8.72
C GLN A 78 -4.80 -12.39 -7.69
N LYS A 79 -6.01 -12.07 -8.16
CA LYS A 79 -7.21 -12.16 -7.33
C LYS A 79 -7.52 -13.62 -7.05
N ASN A 80 -7.92 -13.93 -5.82
CA ASN A 80 -8.43 -15.27 -5.56
C ASN A 80 -9.81 -15.48 -6.17
N GLU A 81 -10.10 -16.74 -6.45
CA GLU A 81 -11.43 -17.15 -6.89
C GLU A 81 -12.46 -16.87 -5.79
N LYS A 82 -13.68 -16.48 -6.20
CA LYS A 82 -14.79 -16.25 -5.27
C LYS A 82 -15.02 -17.52 -4.44
N GLY A 83 -14.83 -17.43 -3.12
CA GLY A 83 -15.00 -18.53 -2.17
C GLY A 83 -13.71 -19.16 -1.66
N SER A 84 -12.54 -18.72 -2.12
CA SER A 84 -11.25 -19.13 -1.55
C SER A 84 -10.92 -18.32 -0.29
N GLU A 85 -10.46 -19.00 0.76
CA GLU A 85 -9.96 -18.37 2.01
C GLU A 85 -8.59 -17.69 1.81
N SER A 86 -7.95 -17.89 0.67
CA SER A 86 -6.67 -17.27 0.40
C SER A 86 -6.84 -15.75 0.17
N PRO A 87 -5.92 -14.91 0.66
CA PRO A 87 -5.88 -13.48 0.34
C PRO A 87 -5.23 -13.24 -1.02
N ASP A 88 -5.67 -12.19 -1.75
CA ASP A 88 -5.10 -11.83 -3.06
C ASP A 88 -3.58 -11.82 -3.00
N ARG A 89 -2.87 -12.22 -4.07
CA ARG A 89 -1.40 -12.29 -4.06
C ARG A 89 -0.78 -11.32 -5.06
N ILE A 90 0.35 -10.75 -4.67
CA ILE A 90 1.17 -9.95 -5.58
C ILE A 90 2.08 -10.91 -6.35
N VAL A 91 1.96 -10.89 -7.68
CA VAL A 91 2.72 -11.74 -8.59
C VAL A 91 3.61 -10.91 -9.49
N PHE A 92 4.71 -11.51 -9.94
CA PHE A 92 5.67 -10.85 -10.82
C PHE A 92 5.07 -10.58 -12.21
N ASN A 93 5.37 -9.41 -12.77
CA ASN A 93 5.06 -9.08 -14.15
C ASN A 93 6.35 -8.81 -14.92
N ALA A 94 6.81 -9.81 -15.66
CA ALA A 94 8.04 -9.75 -16.46
C ALA A 94 8.02 -8.65 -17.53
N LYS A 95 6.84 -8.28 -18.06
CA LYS A 95 6.74 -7.20 -19.05
C LYS A 95 7.03 -5.84 -18.40
N LYS A 96 6.43 -5.57 -17.24
CA LYS A 96 6.70 -4.35 -16.47
C LYS A 96 8.13 -4.31 -15.98
N ALA A 97 8.67 -5.43 -15.49
CA ALA A 97 10.06 -5.51 -15.06
C ALA A 97 11.05 -5.17 -16.18
N LYS A 98 10.83 -5.67 -17.40
CA LYS A 98 11.64 -5.32 -18.56
C LYS A 98 11.53 -3.85 -18.95
N ALA A 99 10.33 -3.27 -18.88
CA ALA A 99 10.14 -1.85 -19.14
C ALA A 99 10.92 -0.99 -18.12
N ILE A 100 10.81 -1.30 -16.83
CA ILE A 100 11.54 -0.60 -15.76
C ILE A 100 13.06 -0.76 -15.94
N ALA A 101 13.54 -1.96 -16.23
CA ALA A 101 14.96 -2.20 -16.48
C ALA A 101 15.49 -1.47 -17.72
N ALA A 102 14.62 -1.14 -18.68
CA ALA A 102 14.97 -0.37 -19.88
C ALA A 102 15.00 1.14 -19.64
N GLU A 103 14.42 1.65 -18.55
CA GLU A 103 14.40 3.09 -18.23
C GLU A 103 15.74 3.63 -17.72
N GLY A 104 16.72 2.77 -17.41
CA GLY A 104 18.07 3.19 -17.00
C GLY A 104 18.50 2.60 -15.65
N ASP A 105 19.22 3.39 -14.85
CA ASP A 105 19.76 2.94 -13.56
C ASP A 105 18.64 2.61 -12.57
N LEU A 106 18.67 1.39 -12.03
CA LEU A 106 17.76 0.93 -10.99
C LEU A 106 17.82 1.79 -9.71
N SER A 107 18.95 2.47 -9.47
CA SER A 107 19.11 3.42 -8.36
C SER A 107 18.21 4.65 -8.54
N ASP A 108 18.12 5.17 -9.77
CA ASP A 108 17.22 6.28 -10.10
C ASP A 108 15.76 5.85 -10.01
N TYR A 109 15.45 4.62 -10.39
CA TYR A 109 14.13 4.04 -10.18
C TYR A 109 13.75 4.01 -8.69
N VAL A 110 14.65 3.58 -7.79
CA VAL A 110 14.40 3.64 -6.34
C VAL A 110 14.17 5.08 -5.86
N ASN A 111 14.93 6.06 -6.37
CA ASN A 111 14.74 7.46 -6.01
C ASN A 111 13.37 8.00 -6.47
N LYS A 112 12.91 7.63 -7.68
CA LYS A 112 11.56 7.96 -8.18
C LYS A 112 10.48 7.39 -7.24
N LEU A 113 10.60 6.13 -6.83
CA LEU A 113 9.67 5.49 -5.90
C LEU A 113 9.63 6.20 -4.53
N ARG A 114 10.75 6.72 -4.05
CA ARG A 114 10.82 7.48 -2.79
C ARG A 114 10.21 8.87 -2.92
N ALA A 115 10.25 9.48 -4.10
CA ALA A 115 9.63 10.78 -4.36
C ALA A 115 8.09 10.68 -4.38
N GLU A 116 7.54 9.56 -4.84
CA GLU A 116 6.11 9.25 -4.85
C GLU A 116 5.77 8.08 -3.91
N PRO A 117 5.82 8.27 -2.59
CA PRO A 117 5.61 7.19 -1.65
C PRO A 117 4.14 6.74 -1.58
N PHE A 118 3.92 5.47 -1.27
CA PHE A 118 2.58 4.88 -1.22
C PHE A 118 1.60 5.60 -0.27
N HIS A 119 2.05 6.23 0.81
CA HIS A 119 1.15 6.97 1.72
C HIS A 119 0.60 8.27 1.11
N LYS A 120 1.24 8.82 0.07
CA LYS A 120 0.73 9.93 -0.74
C LYS A 120 -0.02 9.44 -1.98
N TRP A 121 0.01 8.13 -2.25
CA TRP A 121 -0.66 7.54 -3.39
C TRP A 121 -2.17 7.67 -3.23
N LYS A 122 -2.76 8.47 -4.11
CA LYS A 122 -4.20 8.61 -4.26
C LYS A 122 -4.57 7.90 -5.55
N PRO A 123 -4.90 6.60 -5.51
CA PRO A 123 -5.36 5.92 -6.72
C PRO A 123 -6.59 6.68 -7.23
N GLU A 124 -6.63 6.98 -8.53
CA GLU A 124 -7.85 7.50 -9.13
C GLU A 124 -8.97 6.51 -8.81
N PRO A 125 -10.10 6.97 -8.26
CA PRO A 125 -11.21 6.07 -8.00
C PRO A 125 -11.58 5.39 -9.31
N GLU A 126 -11.64 4.05 -9.31
CA GLU A 126 -12.16 3.31 -10.46
C GLU A 126 -13.49 3.94 -10.86
N TRP A 127 -13.62 4.31 -12.13
CA TRP A 127 -14.86 4.88 -12.64
C TRP A 127 -15.96 3.84 -12.42
N LYS A 128 -16.78 4.06 -11.40
CA LYS A 128 -18.01 3.30 -11.20
C LYS A 128 -19.06 3.96 -12.05
N GLY A 129 -19.38 3.31 -13.18
CA GLY A 129 -20.57 3.68 -13.95
C GLY A 129 -21.76 3.73 -13.01
N PHE A 130 -22.61 4.75 -13.18
CA PHE A 130 -23.82 4.88 -12.40
C PHE A 130 -24.73 3.66 -12.65
N ASP A 131 -24.83 2.77 -11.66
CA ASP A 131 -25.75 1.63 -11.71
C ASP A 131 -27.16 2.11 -11.34
N PHE A 132 -27.91 2.50 -12.37
CA PHE A 132 -29.30 2.96 -12.21
C PHE A 132 -30.18 1.89 -11.56
N ASN A 133 -29.95 0.60 -11.85
CA ASN A 133 -30.77 -0.48 -11.33
C ASN A 133 -30.55 -0.67 -9.81
N GLU A 134 -29.29 -0.63 -9.36
CA GLU A 134 -28.98 -0.71 -7.93
C GLU A 134 -29.55 0.49 -7.15
N GLN A 135 -29.51 1.69 -7.74
CA GLN A 135 -30.06 2.90 -7.13
C GLN A 135 -31.59 2.90 -7.11
N LEU A 136 -32.24 2.38 -8.16
CA LEU A 136 -33.69 2.23 -8.21
C LEU A 136 -34.17 1.20 -7.19
N ALA A 137 -33.47 0.06 -7.06
CA ALA A 137 -33.78 -0.95 -6.06
C ALA A 137 -33.67 -0.39 -4.63
N LYS A 138 -32.61 0.39 -4.34
CA LYS A 138 -32.47 1.11 -3.05
C LYS A 138 -33.55 2.14 -2.81
N LEU A 139 -34.11 2.75 -3.86
CA LEU A 139 -35.21 3.71 -3.75
C LEU A 139 -36.52 3.00 -3.41
N VAL A 140 -36.82 1.89 -4.09
CA VAL A 140 -38.00 1.05 -3.83
C VAL A 140 -37.96 0.51 -2.40
N ASP A 141 -36.82 -0.05 -1.97
CA ASP A 141 -36.61 -0.55 -0.60
C ASP A 141 -36.83 0.53 0.48
N ARG A 142 -36.56 1.81 0.17
CA ARG A 142 -36.82 2.93 1.08
C ARG A 142 -38.27 3.40 1.03
N ALA A 143 -38.95 3.23 -0.09
CA ALA A 143 -40.36 3.58 -0.25
C ALA A 143 -41.29 2.54 0.40
N GLU A 144 -40.83 1.29 0.55
CA GLU A 144 -41.55 0.20 1.23
C GLU A 144 -41.31 0.16 2.76
N ARG A 145 -40.45 1.02 3.30
CA ARG A 145 -40.23 1.20 4.74
C ARG A 145 -40.91 2.46 5.27
#